data_AF-A0A0E3ZDD8-F1
#
_entry.id   AF-A0A0E3ZDD8-F1
#
_cell.length_a   1.000
_cell.length_b   1.000
_cell.length_c   1.000
_cell.angle_alpha   90.00
_cell.angle_beta   90.00
_cell.angle_gamma   90.00
#
_symmetry.space_group_name_H-M   'P 1'
#
loop_
_entity.id
_entity.type
_entity.pdbx_description
1 polymer ?
#
loop_
_entity_poly.entity_id
_entity_poly.type
_entity_poly.pdbx_seq_one_letter_code
_entity_poly.pdbx_strand_id
1 'polypeptide(L)'
;MRHNFTLILLVTLAVWRQPVQAQQLCNFGVRAAGIANTSVTLPDVWALGNSTAGIARLEHPTAGVYAENRFGEAAFTTVALKFVYPTQNYGTYGLSLSRFGDALFSQQHAGLGVAPKLGQFSLGAKADVWQVSVQEYGSQKAVALSAGVQGEVIPDLYFGAFAFNLNQAQLASFEDESRFVSPLQSY
;
A
#
# COMPACT_ATOMS: atom_id res chain seq x y z
N MET A 1 17.77 10.60 32.57
CA MET A 1 16.78 9.57 32.13
C MET A 1 15.33 10.07 32.08
N ARG A 2 14.84 10.87 33.04
CA ARG A 2 13.43 11.36 33.05
C ARG A 2 13.03 12.30 31.90
N HIS A 3 13.91 13.20 31.44
CA HIS A 3 13.58 14.18 30.39
C HIS A 3 13.36 13.57 28.99
N ASN A 4 14.00 12.43 28.70
CA ASN A 4 13.89 11.76 27.40
C ASN A 4 12.51 11.10 27.25
N PHE A 5 11.93 10.59 28.35
CA PHE A 5 10.58 10.02 28.37
C PHE A 5 9.51 11.08 28.13
N THR A 6 9.67 12.28 28.70
CA THR A 6 8.70 13.37 28.51
C THR A 6 8.66 13.85 27.06
N LEU A 7 9.81 13.91 26.38
CA LEU A 7 9.90 14.23 24.95
C LEU A 7 9.24 13.18 24.07
N ILE A 8 9.46 11.89 24.35
CA ILE A 8 8.80 10.78 23.63
C ILE A 8 7.27 10.82 23.86
N LEU A 9 6.83 11.11 25.09
CA LEU A 9 5.41 11.25 25.43
C LEU A 9 4.75 12.44 24.73
N LEU A 10 5.45 13.58 24.63
CA LEU A 10 4.96 14.78 23.95
C LEU A 10 4.89 14.59 22.43
N VAL A 11 5.86 13.90 21.83
CA VAL A 11 5.85 13.56 20.40
C VAL A 11 4.73 12.57 20.08
N THR A 12 4.52 11.55 20.92
CA THR A 12 3.41 10.59 20.74
C THR A 12 2.02 11.22 20.92
N LEU A 13 1.88 12.16 21.87
CA LEU A 13 0.64 12.94 22.04
C LEU A 13 0.35 13.92 20.90
N ALA A 14 1.38 14.50 20.28
CA ALA A 14 1.24 15.42 19.15
C ALA A 14 0.81 14.70 17.85
N VAL A 15 1.23 13.45 17.64
CA VAL A 15 0.84 12.63 16.47
C VAL A 15 -0.61 12.11 16.60
N TRP A 16 -1.16 12.02 17.82
CA TRP A 16 -2.47 11.42 18.07
C TRP A 16 -3.67 12.23 17.53
N ARG A 17 -3.48 13.51 17.18
CA ARG A 17 -4.59 14.41 16.77
C ARG A 17 -4.82 14.54 15.26
N GLN A 18 -4.04 13.85 14.42
CA GLN A 18 -4.24 13.89 12.98
C GLN A 18 -5.10 12.68 12.56
N PRO A 19 -6.27 12.87 11.91
CA PRO A 19 -6.99 11.76 11.31
C PRO A 19 -6.19 11.25 10.11
N VAL A 20 -5.26 10.33 10.35
CA VAL A 20 -4.52 9.64 9.29
C VAL A 20 -5.48 8.62 8.68
N GLN A 21 -6.23 9.03 7.66
CA GLN A 21 -7.00 8.14 6.81
C GLN A 21 -6.04 7.49 5.79
N ALA A 22 -5.23 6.54 6.24
CA ALA A 22 -4.43 5.70 5.35
C ALA A 22 -5.25 4.46 4.96
N GLN A 23 -6.11 4.60 3.94
CA GLN A 23 -6.80 3.46 3.35
C GLN A 23 -5.82 2.69 2.44
N GLN A 24 -5.16 1.67 2.98
CA GLN A 24 -4.41 0.73 2.15
C GLN A 24 -5.41 -0.19 1.44
N LEU A 25 -5.61 0.07 0.15
CA LEU A 25 -6.66 -0.57 -0.66
C LEU A 25 -6.48 -2.09 -0.81
N CYS A 26 -5.26 -2.62 -0.69
CA CYS A 26 -5.02 -4.05 -0.76
C CYS A 26 -3.70 -4.45 -0.10
N ASN A 27 -3.75 -5.43 0.82
CA ASN A 27 -2.59 -6.21 1.20
C ASN A 27 -2.53 -7.43 0.30
N PHE A 28 -1.43 -7.56 -0.41
CA PHE A 28 -1.20 -8.71 -1.28
C PHE A 28 -0.31 -9.74 -0.58
N GLY A 29 -0.50 -11.01 -0.93
CA GLY A 29 0.34 -12.11 -0.48
C GLY A 29 -0.30 -12.95 0.63
N VAL A 30 -0.31 -14.27 0.41
CA VAL A 30 -0.89 -15.26 1.34
C VAL A 30 -0.23 -15.25 2.71
N ARG A 31 1.08 -14.95 2.77
CA ARG A 31 1.83 -14.85 4.03
C ARG A 31 1.29 -13.73 4.91
N ALA A 32 1.09 -12.54 4.34
CA ALA A 32 0.54 -11.39 5.05
C ALA A 32 -0.88 -11.70 5.56
N ALA A 33 -1.72 -12.29 4.70
CA ALA A 33 -3.07 -12.71 5.08
C ALA A 33 -3.06 -13.72 6.25
N GLY A 34 -2.16 -14.72 6.22
CA GLY A 34 -2.04 -15.75 7.25
C GLY A 34 -1.57 -15.24 8.62
N ILE A 35 -0.96 -14.05 8.70
CA ILE A 35 -0.51 -13.42 9.95
C ILE A 35 -1.34 -12.19 10.33
N ALA A 36 -2.61 -12.17 9.95
CA ALA A 36 -3.53 -11.05 10.22
C ALA A 36 -3.00 -9.69 9.70
N ASN A 37 -2.35 -9.70 8.52
CA ASN A 37 -1.81 -8.53 7.84
C ASN A 37 -0.69 -7.78 8.61
N THR A 38 -0.01 -8.45 9.54
CA THR A 38 1.17 -7.92 10.25
C THR A 38 2.44 -7.95 9.36
N SER A 39 2.37 -7.31 8.19
CA SER A 39 3.37 -7.48 7.13
C SER A 39 4.47 -6.42 7.05
N VAL A 40 4.45 -5.40 7.92
CA VAL A 40 5.33 -4.22 7.81
C VAL A 40 6.82 -4.55 7.86
N THR A 41 7.20 -5.67 8.49
CA THR A 41 8.58 -6.12 8.66
C THR A 41 8.90 -7.37 7.85
N LEU A 42 8.06 -7.77 6.89
CA LEU A 42 8.32 -8.93 6.05
C LEU A 42 9.28 -8.59 4.89
N PRO A 43 10.33 -9.42 4.65
CA PRO A 43 11.17 -9.33 3.46
C PRO A 43 10.68 -10.30 2.38
N ASP A 44 9.73 -9.87 1.55
CA ASP A 44 9.28 -10.65 0.40
C ASP A 44 8.87 -9.74 -0.77
N VAL A 45 8.54 -10.35 -1.92
CA VAL A 45 8.11 -9.60 -3.12
C VAL A 45 6.83 -8.77 -2.85
N TRP A 46 5.99 -9.20 -1.90
CA TRP A 46 4.77 -8.51 -1.54
C TRP A 46 5.05 -7.25 -0.71
N ALA A 47 6.19 -7.19 -0.02
CA ALA A 47 6.68 -5.99 0.67
C ALA A 47 6.71 -4.76 -0.24
N LEU A 48 6.88 -4.91 -1.56
CA LEU A 48 6.79 -3.79 -2.52
C LEU A 48 5.52 -2.94 -2.34
N GLY A 49 4.40 -3.58 -1.98
CA GLY A 49 3.13 -2.89 -1.70
C GLY A 49 2.81 -2.74 -0.21
N ASN A 50 3.23 -3.69 0.62
CA ASN A 50 2.83 -3.72 2.03
C ASN A 50 3.75 -2.86 2.92
N SER A 51 5.04 -2.74 2.56
CA SER A 51 6.06 -1.93 3.21
C SER A 51 7.31 -1.89 2.32
N THR A 52 7.38 -0.91 1.41
CA THR A 52 8.33 -0.92 0.28
C THR A 52 9.78 -1.07 0.70
N ALA A 53 10.17 -0.59 1.89
CA ALA A 53 11.52 -0.77 2.43
C ALA A 53 11.95 -2.25 2.58
N GLY A 54 11.00 -3.19 2.68
CA GLY A 54 11.27 -4.62 2.87
C GLY A 54 11.87 -5.30 1.65
N ILE A 55 11.67 -4.76 0.45
CA ILE A 55 12.26 -5.34 -0.76
C ILE A 55 13.79 -5.20 -0.78
N ALA A 56 14.36 -4.25 -0.02
CA ALA A 56 15.81 -4.08 0.10
C ALA A 56 16.54 -5.28 0.74
N ARG A 57 15.80 -6.22 1.34
CA ARG A 57 16.34 -7.47 1.89
C ARG A 57 16.26 -8.64 0.91
N LEU A 58 15.72 -8.45 -0.29
CA LEU A 58 15.76 -9.47 -1.34
C LEU A 58 17.13 -9.44 -2.03
N GLU A 59 17.77 -10.59 -2.12
CA GLU A 59 19.13 -10.72 -2.69
C GLU A 59 19.10 -11.16 -4.16
N HIS A 60 17.95 -11.65 -4.64
CA HIS A 60 17.78 -12.16 -6.00
C HIS A 60 16.54 -11.56 -6.68
N PRO A 61 16.57 -11.43 -8.02
CA PRO A 61 15.38 -11.08 -8.78
C PRO A 61 14.22 -12.01 -8.43
N THR A 62 13.09 -11.44 -8.02
CA THR A 62 11.95 -12.19 -7.50
C THR A 62 10.67 -11.70 -8.15
N ALA A 63 9.84 -12.63 -8.64
CA ALA A 63 8.51 -12.35 -9.15
C ALA A 63 7.45 -13.03 -8.26
N GLY A 64 6.27 -12.41 -8.17
CA GLY A 64 5.13 -12.94 -7.42
C GLY A 64 3.83 -12.73 -8.19
N VAL A 65 3.01 -13.77 -8.25
CA VAL A 65 1.65 -13.73 -8.78
C VAL A 65 0.67 -14.03 -7.65
N TYR A 66 -0.43 -13.29 -7.63
CA TYR A 66 -1.51 -13.46 -6.66
C TYR A 66 -2.83 -13.46 -7.40
N ALA A 67 -3.69 -14.40 -7.02
CA ALA A 67 -5.07 -14.46 -7.46
C ALA A 67 -5.93 -14.81 -6.26
N GLU A 68 -6.98 -14.05 -6.06
CA GLU A 68 -7.97 -14.28 -5.02
C GLU A 68 -9.35 -14.08 -5.64
N ASN A 69 -10.25 -15.02 -5.38
CA ASN A 69 -11.66 -14.86 -5.69
C ASN A 69 -12.43 -14.99 -4.37
N ARG A 70 -13.18 -13.94 -4.03
CA ARG A 70 -14.01 -13.96 -2.82
C ARG A 70 -15.40 -14.45 -3.19
N PHE A 71 -15.88 -15.43 -2.43
CA PHE A 71 -17.26 -15.96 -2.52
C PHE A 71 -17.65 -16.66 -3.83
N GLY A 72 -16.70 -16.96 -4.72
CA GLY A 72 -17.02 -17.53 -6.03
C GLY A 72 -17.54 -16.51 -7.04
N GLU A 73 -17.52 -15.22 -6.71
CA GLU A 73 -18.12 -14.16 -7.53
C GLU A 73 -17.04 -13.48 -8.39
N ALA A 74 -17.29 -13.38 -9.70
CA ALA A 74 -16.33 -12.80 -10.64
C ALA A 74 -16.05 -11.32 -10.31
N ALA A 75 -17.08 -10.58 -9.89
CA ALA A 75 -16.97 -9.18 -9.45
C ALA A 75 -16.06 -8.97 -8.22
N PHE A 76 -15.73 -10.03 -7.47
CA PHE A 76 -14.83 -9.96 -6.31
C PHE A 76 -13.52 -10.72 -6.52
N THR A 77 -13.01 -10.67 -7.75
CA THR A 77 -11.71 -11.23 -8.11
C THR A 77 -10.62 -10.18 -8.04
N THR A 78 -9.51 -10.51 -7.39
CA THR A 78 -8.25 -9.75 -7.41
C THR A 78 -7.17 -10.56 -8.10
N VAL A 79 -6.45 -9.95 -9.03
CA VAL A 79 -5.20 -10.48 -9.59
C VAL A 79 -4.08 -9.47 -9.44
N ALA A 80 -2.89 -9.93 -9.08
CA ALA A 80 -1.72 -9.06 -8.96
C ALA A 80 -0.44 -9.74 -9.44
N LEU A 81 0.44 -8.93 -10.01
CA LEU A 81 1.79 -9.28 -10.42
C LEU A 81 2.76 -8.31 -9.77
N LYS A 82 3.82 -8.83 -9.17
CA LYS A 82 4.93 -8.04 -8.65
C LYS A 82 6.24 -8.60 -9.15
N PHE A 83 7.17 -7.71 -9.45
CA PHE A 83 8.54 -8.05 -9.81
C PHE A 83 9.48 -7.15 -9.03
N VAL A 84 10.55 -7.72 -8.49
CA VAL A 84 11.58 -7.01 -7.74
C VAL A 84 12.94 -7.40 -8.31
N TYR A 85 13.79 -6.40 -8.52
CA TYR A 85 15.13 -6.55 -9.03
C TYR A 85 16.14 -5.83 -8.12
N PRO A 86 16.91 -6.58 -7.31
CA PRO A 86 18.00 -6.04 -6.51
C PRO A 86 19.17 -5.62 -7.40
N THR A 87 19.75 -4.44 -7.14
CA THR A 87 20.98 -3.98 -7.80
C THR A 87 22.11 -3.85 -6.78
N GLN A 88 23.36 -3.99 -7.23
CA GLN A 88 24.51 -3.96 -6.34
C GLN A 88 24.77 -2.59 -5.70
N ASN A 89 24.51 -1.50 -6.43
CA ASN A 89 24.95 -0.15 -6.03
C ASN A 89 23.80 0.86 -5.85
N TYR A 90 22.61 0.61 -6.40
CA TYR A 90 21.53 1.60 -6.47
C TYR A 90 20.28 1.20 -5.67
N GLY A 91 20.39 0.14 -4.87
CA GLY A 91 19.29 -0.42 -4.09
C GLY A 91 18.43 -1.39 -4.90
N THR A 92 17.23 -1.64 -4.42
CA THR A 92 16.31 -2.62 -5.02
C THR A 92 15.13 -1.92 -5.66
N TYR A 93 14.83 -2.25 -6.91
CA TYR A 93 13.69 -1.69 -7.64
C TYR A 93 12.56 -2.69 -7.72
N GLY A 94 11.32 -2.21 -7.82
CA GLY A 94 10.16 -3.06 -7.98
C GLY A 94 9.10 -2.46 -8.86
N LEU A 95 8.38 -3.34 -9.56
CA LEU A 95 7.21 -3.05 -10.37
C LEU A 95 6.02 -3.84 -9.82
N SER A 96 4.87 -3.19 -9.73
CA SER A 96 3.63 -3.81 -9.27
C SER A 96 2.48 -3.49 -10.21
N LEU A 97 1.68 -4.50 -10.52
CA LEU A 97 0.42 -4.39 -11.26
C LEU A 97 -0.66 -5.14 -10.49
N SER A 98 -1.87 -4.60 -10.46
CA SER A 98 -3.02 -5.38 -9.98
C SER A 98 -4.34 -4.90 -10.61
N ARG A 99 -5.33 -5.79 -10.59
CA ARG A 99 -6.71 -5.53 -10.99
C ARG A 99 -7.65 -6.20 -10.01
N PHE A 100 -8.65 -5.46 -9.58
CA PHE A 100 -9.82 -5.93 -8.84
C PHE A 100 -11.09 -5.66 -9.64
N GLY A 101 -12.06 -6.56 -9.56
CA GLY A 101 -13.40 -6.37 -10.09
C GLY A 101 -13.61 -6.81 -11.54
N ASP A 102 -14.76 -6.44 -12.09
CA ASP A 102 -15.28 -6.90 -13.37
C ASP A 102 -15.46 -5.75 -14.38
N ALA A 103 -16.47 -5.84 -15.26
CA ALA A 103 -16.81 -4.80 -16.22
C ALA A 103 -17.70 -3.68 -15.62
N LEU A 104 -18.49 -3.99 -14.58
CA LEU A 104 -19.37 -3.02 -13.92
C LEU A 104 -18.54 -2.07 -13.05
N PHE A 105 -17.59 -2.64 -12.31
CA PHE A 105 -16.69 -1.93 -11.41
C PHE A 105 -15.30 -2.54 -11.48
N SER A 106 -14.28 -1.74 -11.77
CA SER A 106 -12.89 -2.19 -11.67
C SER A 106 -11.97 -1.18 -11.01
N GLN A 107 -11.01 -1.71 -10.23
CA GLN A 107 -9.88 -0.96 -9.73
C GLN A 107 -8.61 -1.54 -10.33
N GLN A 108 -7.82 -0.70 -10.96
CA GLN A 108 -6.55 -1.07 -11.56
C GLN A 108 -5.42 -0.28 -10.92
N HIS A 109 -4.28 -0.91 -10.84
CA HIS A 109 -3.11 -0.36 -10.17
C HIS A 109 -1.85 -0.70 -10.96
N ALA A 110 -1.02 0.32 -11.14
CA ALA A 110 0.34 0.17 -11.62
C ALA A 110 1.27 1.00 -10.74
N GLY A 111 2.44 0.47 -10.38
CA GLY A 111 3.33 1.15 -9.47
C GLY A 111 4.78 0.76 -9.62
N LEU A 112 5.64 1.69 -9.21
CA LEU A 112 7.09 1.54 -9.18
C LEU A 112 7.59 1.89 -7.79
N GLY A 113 8.50 1.07 -7.27
CA GLY A 113 9.14 1.28 -5.97
C GLY A 113 10.64 1.16 -6.04
N VAL A 114 11.31 1.85 -5.13
CA VAL A 114 12.76 1.76 -4.90
C VAL A 114 13.03 1.64 -3.41
N ALA A 115 13.98 0.79 -3.04
CA ALA A 115 14.37 0.58 -1.67
C ALA A 115 15.89 0.42 -1.52
N PRO A 116 16.62 1.49 -1.15
CA PRO A 116 18.02 1.38 -0.79
C PRO A 116 18.22 0.84 0.63
N LYS A 117 19.32 0.10 0.84
CA LYS A 117 19.79 -0.34 2.16
C LYS A 117 20.86 0.64 2.67
N LEU A 118 20.75 1.06 3.92
CA LEU A 118 21.62 1.99 4.62
C LEU A 118 22.05 1.38 5.96
N GLY A 119 23.15 0.64 5.95
CA GLY A 119 23.62 -0.13 7.11
C GLY A 119 22.58 -1.19 7.52
N GLN A 120 22.10 -1.09 8.77
CA GLN A 120 21.08 -1.99 9.34
C GLN A 120 19.64 -1.58 8.99
N PHE A 121 19.46 -0.43 8.36
CA PHE A 121 18.15 0.09 7.95
C PHE A 121 17.97 -0.02 6.43
N SER A 122 16.73 -0.04 5.99
CA SER A 122 16.34 0.19 4.60
C SER A 122 15.28 1.27 4.54
N LEU A 123 15.34 2.06 3.48
CA LEU A 123 14.32 3.02 3.12
C LEU A 123 13.53 2.48 1.95
N GLY A 124 12.29 2.91 1.80
CA GLY A 124 11.45 2.58 0.66
C GLY A 124 10.68 3.81 0.21
N ALA A 125 10.60 4.01 -1.10
CA ALA A 125 9.74 5.01 -1.72
C ALA A 125 8.99 4.35 -2.88
N LYS A 126 7.73 4.74 -3.07
CA LYS A 126 6.86 4.16 -4.09
C LYS A 126 5.91 5.20 -4.67
N ALA A 127 5.68 5.11 -5.96
CA ALA A 127 4.63 5.83 -6.66
C ALA A 127 3.67 4.82 -7.31
N ASP A 128 2.38 5.01 -7.07
CA ASP A 128 1.31 4.16 -7.56
C ASP A 128 0.31 5.00 -8.35
N VAL A 129 -0.02 4.58 -9.56
CA VAL A 129 -1.18 5.07 -10.31
C VAL A 129 -2.33 4.12 -10.04
N TRP A 130 -3.38 4.64 -9.42
CA TRP A 130 -4.65 3.95 -9.21
C TRP A 130 -5.66 4.46 -10.23
N GLN A 131 -6.45 3.55 -10.79
CA GLN A 131 -7.57 3.85 -11.66
C GLN A 131 -8.81 3.15 -11.14
N VAL A 132 -9.90 3.89 -10.95
CA VAL A 132 -11.23 3.33 -10.67
C VAL A 132 -12.09 3.55 -11.89
N SER A 133 -12.86 2.53 -12.29
CA SER A 133 -13.77 2.59 -13.43
C SER A 133 -15.13 2.01 -13.06
N VAL A 134 -16.19 2.70 -13.44
CA VAL A 134 -17.58 2.29 -13.24
C VAL A 134 -18.33 2.44 -14.56
N GLN A 135 -19.09 1.41 -14.98
CA GLN A 135 -19.65 1.28 -16.34
C GLN A 135 -20.50 2.49 -16.80
N GLU A 136 -21.03 3.29 -15.88
CA GLU A 136 -21.87 4.44 -16.19
C GLU A 136 -21.28 5.79 -15.75
N TYR A 137 -20.28 5.77 -14.87
CA TYR A 137 -19.69 6.99 -14.28
C TYR A 137 -18.28 7.30 -14.81
N GLY A 138 -17.79 6.49 -15.76
CA GLY A 138 -16.49 6.66 -16.38
C GLY A 138 -15.35 6.18 -15.49
N SER A 139 -14.16 6.75 -15.70
CA SER A 139 -12.95 6.33 -14.99
C SER A 139 -12.12 7.50 -14.49
N GLN A 140 -11.62 7.36 -13.26
CA GLN A 140 -10.79 8.36 -12.58
C GLN A 140 -9.45 7.77 -12.21
N LYS A 141 -8.42 8.62 -12.16
CA LYS A 141 -7.05 8.24 -11.84
C LYS A 141 -6.49 9.11 -10.73
N ALA A 142 -5.72 8.50 -9.85
CA ALA A 142 -4.98 9.20 -8.81
C ALA A 142 -3.57 8.62 -8.68
N VAL A 143 -2.61 9.49 -8.36
CA VAL A 143 -1.23 9.08 -8.09
C VAL A 143 -1.03 9.11 -6.58
N ALA A 144 -0.73 7.97 -5.97
CA ALA A 144 -0.41 7.86 -4.54
C ALA A 144 1.09 7.69 -4.34
N LEU A 145 1.67 8.52 -3.48
CA LEU A 145 3.06 8.42 -3.05
C LEU A 145 3.15 7.75 -1.69
N SER A 146 4.08 6.82 -1.52
CA SER A 146 4.27 6.09 -0.27
C SER A 146 5.74 6.03 0.12
N ALA A 147 6.00 5.96 1.42
CA ALA A 147 7.35 5.78 1.95
C ALA A 147 7.37 4.80 3.12
N GLY A 148 8.50 4.15 3.33
CA GLY A 148 8.69 3.22 4.44
C GLY A 148 10.12 3.18 4.94
N VAL A 149 10.26 2.64 6.14
CA VAL A 149 11.53 2.30 6.77
C VAL A 149 11.41 0.92 7.41
N GLN A 150 12.46 0.12 7.29
CA GLN A 150 12.62 -1.11 8.06
C GLN A 150 14.04 -1.16 8.61
N GLY A 151 14.27 -1.86 9.71
CA GLY A 151 15.61 -2.08 10.20
C GLY A 151 15.68 -3.21 11.21
N GLU A 152 16.84 -3.85 11.25
CA GLU A 152 17.18 -4.82 12.28
C GLU A 152 17.73 -4.06 13.50
N VAL A 153 17.06 -4.22 14.64
CA VAL A 153 17.42 -3.51 15.89
C VAL A 153 18.43 -4.33 16.69
N ILE A 154 18.17 -5.65 16.78
CA ILE A 154 19.06 -6.70 17.28
C ILE A 154 18.85 -7.92 16.39
N PRO A 155 19.76 -8.92 16.39
CA PRO A 155 19.61 -10.10 15.55
C PRO A 155 18.20 -10.70 15.65
N ASP A 156 17.57 -10.90 14.50
CA ASP A 156 16.20 -11.45 14.34
C ASP A 156 15.04 -10.57 14.85
N LEU A 157 15.31 -9.36 15.35
CA LEU A 157 14.27 -8.40 15.74
C LEU A 157 14.24 -7.19 14.81
N TYR A 158 13.14 -7.08 14.07
CA TYR A 158 12.94 -6.02 13.08
C TYR A 158 11.89 -5.02 13.54
N PHE A 159 12.18 -3.75 13.30
CA PHE A 159 11.20 -2.67 13.40
C PHE A 159 10.94 -2.08 12.01
N GLY A 160 9.75 -1.52 11.80
CA GLY A 160 9.44 -0.82 10.57
C GLY A 160 8.22 0.05 10.69
N ALA A 161 8.12 1.01 9.78
CA ALA A 161 6.96 1.87 9.60
C ALA A 161 6.74 2.09 8.11
N PHE A 162 5.48 2.20 7.72
CA PHE A 162 5.08 2.46 6.34
C PHE A 162 3.94 3.47 6.32
N ALA A 163 4.05 4.45 5.44
CA ALA A 163 3.05 5.48 5.23
C ALA A 163 2.62 5.46 3.78
N PHE A 164 1.34 5.16 3.56
CA PHE A 164 0.70 5.09 2.26
C PHE A 164 -0.04 6.39 1.95
N ASN A 165 -0.10 6.77 0.67
CA ASN A 165 -0.83 7.94 0.18
C ASN A 165 -0.47 9.27 0.87
N LEU A 166 0.84 9.53 1.00
CA LEU A 166 1.40 10.72 1.63
C LEU A 166 0.94 12.04 1.02
N ASN A 167 0.63 12.02 -0.28
CA ASN A 167 0.12 13.19 -1.00
C ASN A 167 -1.42 13.31 -0.95
N GLN A 168 -2.08 12.49 -0.12
CA GLN A 168 -3.54 12.49 0.08
C GLN A 168 -4.32 12.46 -1.24
N ALA A 169 -3.85 11.64 -2.17
CA ALA A 169 -4.47 11.46 -3.47
C ALA A 169 -5.91 10.98 -3.28
N GLN A 170 -6.84 11.65 -3.95
CA GLN A 170 -8.26 11.31 -3.96
C GLN A 170 -8.65 10.80 -5.33
N LEU A 171 -9.36 9.67 -5.37
CA LEU A 171 -9.83 9.06 -6.62
C LEU A 171 -11.09 9.75 -7.17
N ALA A 172 -11.81 10.52 -6.34
CA ALA A 172 -12.74 11.58 -6.70
C ALA A 172 -13.28 12.22 -5.41
N SER A 173 -13.53 13.53 -5.42
CA SER A 173 -14.64 14.10 -4.66
C SER A 173 -15.90 13.65 -5.41
N PHE A 174 -16.59 12.61 -4.93
CA PHE A 174 -17.96 12.44 -5.38
C PHE A 174 -18.66 13.76 -5.06
N GLU A 175 -19.14 14.45 -6.10
CA GLU A 175 -20.01 15.61 -5.91
C GLU A 175 -21.09 15.17 -4.92
N ASP A 176 -21.11 15.87 -3.78
CA ASP A 176 -22.22 15.98 -2.84
C ASP A 176 -23.29 14.88 -3.02
N GLU A 177 -23.25 13.84 -2.21
CA GLU A 177 -24.21 12.71 -2.19
C GLU A 177 -25.67 13.17 -1.93
N SER A 178 -25.93 14.47 -1.84
CA SER A 178 -27.24 15.12 -1.80
C SER A 178 -28.10 14.89 -3.05
N ARG A 179 -27.57 14.36 -4.16
CA ARG A 179 -28.37 13.95 -5.33
C ARG A 179 -28.99 12.55 -5.24
N PHE A 180 -28.74 11.78 -4.18
CA PHE A 180 -29.46 10.52 -3.91
C PHE A 180 -30.81 10.72 -3.20
N VAL A 181 -31.35 11.94 -3.16
CA VAL A 181 -32.78 12.11 -2.90
C VAL A 181 -33.52 11.75 -4.19
N SER A 182 -34.03 10.52 -4.22
CA SER A 182 -34.98 10.04 -5.21
C SER A 182 -36.06 11.10 -5.50
N PRO A 183 -36.47 11.33 -6.77
CA PRO A 183 -37.77 11.92 -7.04
C PRO A 183 -38.85 10.83 -6.82
N LEU A 184 -38.99 10.37 -5.58
CA LEU A 184 -40.21 9.71 -5.13
C LEU A 184 -41.10 10.77 -4.51
N GLN A 185 -41.64 11.64 -5.35
CA GLN A 185 -42.87 12.39 -5.12
C GLN A 185 -43.26 13.12 -6.40
N SER A 186 -44.21 12.55 -7.16
CA SER A 186 -45.58 13.09 -7.29
C SER A 186 -46.27 12.63 -8.58
N TYR A 187 -47.44 12.01 -8.38
CA TYR A 187 -48.50 11.57 -9.31
C TYR A 187 -48.30 10.30 -10.15
#